data_AF-A0A4C1V8H0-F1
#
_entry.id   AF-A0A4C1V8H0-F1
#
_cell.length_a   1.000
_cell.length_b   1.000
_cell.length_c   1.000
_cell.angle_alpha   90.00
_cell.angle_beta   90.00
_cell.angle_gamma   90.00
#
_symmetry.space_group_name_H-M   'P 1'
#
loop_
_entity.id
_entity.type
_entity.pdbx_description
1 polymer ?
#
loop_
_entity_poly.entity_id
_entity_poly.type
_entity_poly.pdbx_seq_one_letter_code
_entity_poly.pdbx_strand_id
1 'polypeptide(L)'
;MEPAFARLSTEAGCLTCHYTNSATTIYNQGIRNKRDHIRSDIQQQLEKHVLDIALCKAQGYDNAASDVHGGMQRKIREVNPKALFSSCSNYSLNLCGVHAFACIPSSVTCFGTVEKLYSFFSSSTQKWQLLKEKTGKKLKRLSDTRWSPHYKSVKVVKENIETIVSSLEHFQDPTKANLDTNSGANLLLPAVCDFTFLTYVQFWLSILKEVNLVQQYLHSPMNNDSGYRNHQIKRLE
;
A
#
# COMPACT_ATOMS: atom_id res chain seq x y z
N MET A 1 -16.43 -19.50 20.92
CA MET A 1 -15.02 -19.91 21.03
C MET A 1 -14.36 -19.47 19.73
N GLU A 2 -13.82 -18.25 19.73
CA GLU A 2 -13.25 -17.60 18.53
C GLU A 2 -11.79 -18.01 18.30
N PRO A 3 -11.31 -18.11 17.04
CA PRO A 3 -9.94 -18.46 16.73
C PRO A 3 -8.98 -17.29 17.01
N ALA A 4 -7.89 -17.56 17.75
CA ALA A 4 -6.83 -16.58 18.02
C ALA A 4 -5.79 -16.56 16.87
N PHE A 5 -5.36 -15.35 16.48
CA PHE A 5 -4.46 -15.08 15.35
C PHE A 5 -3.27 -14.24 15.82
N ALA A 6 -2.04 -14.72 15.64
CA ALA A 6 -0.84 -13.91 15.88
C ALA A 6 -0.30 -13.35 14.55
N ARG A 7 -0.31 -12.01 14.43
CA ARG A 7 0.20 -11.27 13.27
C ARG A 7 1.45 -10.51 13.68
N LEU A 8 2.59 -10.85 13.08
CA LEU A 8 3.84 -10.09 13.18
C LEU A 8 3.96 -9.21 11.93
N SER A 9 3.60 -7.92 12.06
CA SER A 9 3.74 -6.95 10.97
C SER A 9 5.08 -6.25 11.07
N THR A 10 5.95 -6.41 10.08
CA THR A 10 7.10 -5.49 9.88
C THR A 10 6.84 -4.62 8.65
N GLU A 11 7.42 -3.41 8.62
CA GLU A 11 7.17 -2.39 7.58
C GLU A 11 7.41 -2.82 6.12
N ALA A 12 7.95 -4.03 5.88
CA ALA A 12 8.18 -4.59 4.56
C ALA A 12 7.51 -5.96 4.28
N GLY A 13 6.77 -6.56 5.22
CA GLY A 13 6.21 -7.90 5.06
C GLY A 13 5.36 -8.34 6.23
N CYS A 14 4.18 -8.92 5.94
CA CYS A 14 3.24 -9.40 6.94
C CYS A 14 3.56 -10.87 7.28
N LEU A 15 4.25 -11.15 8.38
CA LEU A 15 4.45 -12.51 8.89
C LEU A 15 3.23 -12.91 9.74
N THR A 16 2.62 -14.06 9.44
CA THR A 16 1.50 -14.63 10.19
C THR A 16 1.85 -16.05 10.59
N CYS A 17 1.77 -16.33 11.89
CA CYS A 17 2.03 -17.63 12.48
C CYS A 17 0.83 -17.97 13.37
N HIS A 18 0.17 -19.10 13.10
CA HIS A 18 -1.01 -19.50 13.85
C HIS A 18 -0.61 -20.40 15.03
N TYR A 19 -0.74 -19.90 16.27
CA TYR A 19 -0.59 -20.67 17.51
C TYR A 19 -1.86 -20.63 18.35
N THR A 20 -2.14 -21.73 19.03
CA THR A 20 -3.24 -21.83 20.01
C THR A 20 -2.78 -21.37 21.40
N ASN A 21 -3.54 -20.42 21.95
CA ASN A 21 -3.53 -19.84 23.30
C ASN A 21 -2.44 -18.79 23.66
N SER A 22 -2.96 -17.66 24.16
CA SER A 22 -2.31 -16.56 24.91
C SER A 22 -1.88 -15.33 24.10
N ALA A 23 -2.05 -14.16 24.72
CA ALA A 23 -2.41 -12.89 24.09
C ALA A 23 -1.27 -11.87 23.80
N THR A 24 -1.62 -10.90 22.95
CA THR A 24 -1.22 -9.47 22.87
C THR A 24 0.10 -9.01 22.18
N THR A 25 -0.11 -8.13 21.19
CA THR A 25 0.70 -7.06 20.52
C THR A 25 2.16 -6.83 20.91
N ILE A 26 3.07 -6.60 19.93
CA ILE A 26 4.25 -5.69 20.02
C ILE A 26 4.78 -5.28 18.61
N TYR A 27 5.35 -4.07 18.56
CA TYR A 27 5.62 -3.16 17.43
C TYR A 27 7.12 -3.02 17.07
N ASN A 28 7.38 -2.52 15.84
CA ASN A 28 8.59 -2.00 15.15
C ASN A 28 9.99 -1.99 15.81
N GLN A 29 11.00 -2.40 15.02
CA GLN A 29 12.18 -1.58 14.66
C GLN A 29 13.06 -2.30 13.59
N GLY A 30 13.86 -1.53 12.85
CA GLY A 30 15.18 -2.01 12.40
C GLY A 30 15.37 -2.30 10.92
N ILE A 31 16.36 -1.62 10.36
CA ILE A 31 16.71 -1.47 8.95
C ILE A 31 17.42 -2.70 8.34
N ARG A 32 17.20 -2.88 7.02
CA ARG A 32 18.07 -3.46 5.98
C ARG A 32 19.33 -4.23 6.46
N ASN A 33 19.22 -5.56 6.55
CA ASN A 33 20.24 -6.60 6.24
C ASN A 33 19.73 -7.94 6.82
N LYS A 34 18.79 -8.61 6.12
CA LYS A 34 17.65 -9.25 6.82
C LYS A 34 17.54 -10.78 6.91
N ARG A 35 18.33 -11.61 6.22
CA ARG A 35 17.99 -13.05 6.13
C ARG A 35 18.30 -13.91 7.36
N ASP A 36 19.34 -13.60 8.12
CA ASP A 36 19.70 -14.38 9.32
C ASP A 36 19.18 -13.75 10.61
N HIS A 37 19.11 -12.41 10.67
CA HIS A 37 18.48 -11.70 11.79
C HIS A 37 16.99 -12.01 11.92
N ILE A 38 16.21 -12.09 10.83
CA ILE A 38 14.78 -12.42 10.88
C ILE A 38 14.53 -13.78 11.56
N ARG A 39 15.39 -14.78 11.34
CA ARG A 39 15.25 -16.09 11.99
C ARG A 39 15.48 -15.96 13.49
N SER A 40 16.54 -15.26 13.89
CA SER A 40 16.84 -14.99 15.30
C SER A 40 15.71 -14.24 15.98
N ASP A 41 15.15 -13.24 15.31
CA ASP A 41 14.04 -12.44 15.83
C ASP A 41 12.78 -13.29 15.99
N ILE A 42 12.44 -14.12 14.99
CA ILE A 42 11.29 -15.01 15.06
C ILE A 42 11.48 -16.03 16.18
N GLN A 43 12.67 -16.63 16.30
CA GLN A 43 13.00 -17.56 17.37
C GLN A 43 12.87 -16.89 18.74
N GLN A 44 13.40 -15.68 18.90
CA GLN A 44 13.30 -14.89 20.13
C GLN A 44 11.84 -14.53 20.46
N GLN A 45 11.02 -14.16 19.47
CA GLN A 45 9.60 -13.90 19.68
C GLN A 45 8.85 -15.17 20.07
N LEU A 46 9.12 -16.30 19.40
CA LEU A 46 8.52 -17.58 19.72
C LEU A 46 8.87 -18.02 21.14
N GLU A 47 10.14 -17.92 21.55
CA GLU A 47 10.59 -18.21 22.90
C GLU A 47 9.93 -17.29 23.94
N LYS A 48 9.90 -15.98 23.66
CA LYS A 48 9.22 -14.99 24.51
C LYS A 48 7.74 -15.30 24.73
N HIS A 49 7.07 -15.85 23.73
CA HIS A 49 5.65 -16.23 23.78
C HIS A 49 5.42 -17.71 24.12
N VAL A 50 6.48 -18.46 24.43
CA VAL A 50 6.43 -19.90 24.76
C VAL A 50 5.75 -20.71 23.63
N LEU A 51 6.06 -20.36 22.39
CA LEU A 51 5.54 -21.01 21.18
C LEU A 51 6.61 -21.90 20.56
N ASP A 52 6.39 -23.22 20.54
CA ASP A 52 7.33 -24.17 19.94
C ASP A 52 7.07 -24.32 18.43
N ILE A 53 7.94 -23.79 17.59
CA ILE A 53 7.88 -23.83 16.11
C ILE A 53 7.56 -25.21 15.51
N ALA A 54 7.89 -26.31 16.20
CA ALA A 54 7.54 -27.67 15.77
C ALA A 54 6.02 -27.90 15.70
N LEU A 55 5.23 -27.09 16.43
CA LEU A 55 3.77 -27.12 16.43
C LEU A 55 3.13 -26.21 15.36
N CYS A 56 3.93 -25.42 14.63
CA CYS A 56 3.46 -24.48 13.62
C CYS A 56 2.65 -25.19 12.52
N LYS A 57 1.38 -24.83 12.35
CA LYS A 57 0.54 -25.46 11.31
C LYS A 57 0.68 -24.79 9.94
N ALA A 58 0.90 -23.48 9.94
CA ALA A 58 0.98 -22.69 8.73
C ALA A 58 1.87 -21.46 8.93
N GLN A 59 2.51 -21.06 7.86
CA GLN A 59 3.37 -19.91 7.72
C GLN A 59 2.88 -19.03 6.57
N GLY A 60 2.71 -17.73 6.81
CA GLY A 60 2.29 -16.79 5.77
C GLY A 60 3.09 -15.50 5.79
N TYR A 61 3.61 -15.10 4.64
CA TYR A 61 4.35 -13.85 4.42
C TYR A 61 4.39 -13.46 2.94
N ASP A 62 5.05 -12.36 2.60
CA ASP A 62 5.19 -11.91 1.20
C ASP A 62 6.01 -12.91 0.35
N ASN A 63 5.77 -12.93 -0.96
CA ASN A 63 6.46 -13.89 -1.84
C ASN A 63 7.96 -13.58 -1.99
N ALA A 64 8.39 -12.37 -1.62
CA ALA A 64 9.81 -12.02 -1.64
C ALA A 64 10.59 -12.79 -0.56
N ALA A 65 9.95 -13.15 0.55
CA ALA A 65 10.52 -13.97 1.62
C ALA A 65 10.30 -15.49 1.43
N SER A 66 9.54 -15.93 0.41
CA SER A 66 9.17 -17.34 0.16
C SER A 66 10.15 -18.11 -0.72
N ASP A 67 11.42 -17.73 -0.76
CA ASP A 67 12.41 -18.45 -1.53
C ASP A 67 12.52 -19.91 -1.04
N VAL A 68 12.23 -20.84 -1.94
CA VAL A 68 12.26 -22.29 -1.69
C VAL A 68 13.69 -22.81 -1.56
N HIS A 69 14.67 -22.06 -2.09
CA HIS A 69 16.07 -22.48 -2.15
C HIS A 69 16.88 -22.05 -0.92
N GLY A 70 16.52 -20.95 -0.24
CA GLY A 70 17.17 -20.53 1.00
C GLY A 70 16.38 -19.52 1.85
N GLY A 71 15.11 -19.31 1.54
CA GLY A 71 14.23 -18.35 2.20
C GLY A 71 13.59 -18.88 3.49
N MET A 72 12.73 -18.04 4.07
CA MET A 72 12.07 -18.33 5.34
C MET A 72 11.22 -19.60 5.26
N GLN A 73 10.65 -19.88 4.09
CA GLN A 73 9.82 -21.06 3.84
C GLN A 73 10.56 -22.34 4.12
N ARG A 74 11.78 -22.43 3.57
CA ARG A 74 12.65 -23.57 3.74
C ARG A 74 13.07 -23.70 5.20
N LYS A 75 13.52 -22.60 5.82
CA LYS A 75 13.98 -22.60 7.23
C LYS A 75 12.88 -23.09 8.20
N ILE A 76 11.62 -22.70 8.00
CA ILE A 76 10.50 -23.21 8.82
C ILE A 76 10.18 -24.67 8.49
N ARG A 77 10.22 -25.06 7.21
CA ARG A 77 10.01 -26.46 6.78
C ARG A 77 11.09 -27.41 7.27
N GLU A 78 12.31 -26.94 7.45
CA GLU A 78 13.42 -27.72 8.03
C GLU A 78 13.11 -28.12 9.49
N VAL A 79 12.40 -27.27 10.23
CA VAL A 79 11.99 -27.58 11.62
C VAL A 79 10.65 -28.32 11.66
N ASN A 80 9.69 -27.90 10.83
CA ASN A 80 8.40 -28.57 10.71
C ASN A 80 7.99 -28.73 9.23
N PRO A 81 8.24 -29.91 8.63
CA PRO A 81 7.87 -30.20 7.25
C PRO A 81 6.36 -30.11 6.97
N LYS A 82 5.51 -30.16 8.01
CA LYS A 82 4.05 -30.09 7.90
C LYS A 82 3.52 -28.66 7.93
N ALA A 83 4.36 -27.64 8.16
CA ALA A 83 3.94 -26.25 8.16
C ALA A 83 3.59 -25.76 6.74
N LEU A 84 2.29 -25.60 6.48
CA LEU A 84 1.77 -25.16 5.18
C LEU A 84 2.18 -23.72 4.89
N PHE A 85 2.51 -23.43 3.63
CA PHE A 85 2.83 -22.07 3.20
C PHE A 85 1.61 -21.43 2.52
N SER A 86 1.28 -20.21 2.91
CA SER A 86 0.28 -19.38 2.26
C SER A 86 0.88 -18.03 1.89
N SER A 87 0.76 -17.64 0.62
CA SER A 87 1.26 -16.34 0.16
C SER A 87 0.36 -15.20 0.64
N CYS A 88 0.96 -14.03 0.90
CA CYS A 88 0.21 -12.85 1.28
C CYS A 88 -0.66 -12.34 0.11
N SER A 89 -1.98 -12.51 0.21
CA SER A 89 -2.94 -12.06 -0.83
C SER A 89 -2.85 -10.55 -1.10
N ASN A 90 -2.58 -9.74 -0.07
CA ASN A 90 -2.41 -8.30 -0.24
C ASN A 90 -1.14 -7.97 -1.06
N TYR A 91 -0.07 -8.74 -0.89
CA TYR A 91 1.13 -8.59 -1.70
C TYR A 91 0.87 -8.99 -3.17
N SER A 92 0.19 -10.12 -3.39
CA SER A 92 -0.22 -10.55 -4.74
C SER A 92 -1.11 -9.52 -5.43
N LEU A 93 -2.06 -8.92 -4.71
CA LEU A 93 -2.91 -7.83 -5.23
C LEU A 93 -2.08 -6.60 -5.60
N ASN A 94 -1.10 -6.22 -4.77
CA ASN A 94 -0.20 -5.11 -5.08
C ASN A 94 0.56 -5.36 -6.38
N LEU A 95 1.15 -6.55 -6.56
CA LEU A 95 1.89 -6.94 -7.76
C LEU A 95 1.00 -6.90 -9.01
N CYS A 96 -0.22 -7.45 -8.92
CA CYS A 96 -1.17 -7.44 -10.04
C CYS A 96 -1.44 -6.00 -10.51
N GLY A 97 -1.70 -5.08 -9.58
CA GLY A 97 -1.88 -3.67 -9.90
C GLY A 97 -0.65 -3.06 -10.58
N VAL A 98 0.56 -3.34 -10.06
CA VAL A 98 1.80 -2.72 -10.58
C VAL A 98 2.05 -3.17 -12.01
N HIS A 99 1.88 -4.45 -12.29
CA HIS A 99 2.02 -4.97 -13.65
C HIS A 99 0.93 -4.46 -14.60
N ALA A 100 -0.33 -4.40 -14.16
CA ALA A 100 -1.45 -3.93 -14.98
C ALA A 100 -1.30 -2.45 -15.37
N PHE A 101 -0.75 -1.63 -14.48
CA PHE A 101 -0.46 -0.22 -14.78
C PHE A 101 0.75 -0.09 -15.72
N ALA A 102 1.84 -0.82 -15.44
CA ALA A 102 3.11 -0.65 -16.12
C ALA A 102 3.08 -1.08 -17.60
N CYS A 103 2.14 -1.95 -17.99
CA CYS A 103 2.00 -2.38 -19.38
C CYS A 103 1.20 -1.40 -20.26
N ILE A 104 0.58 -0.36 -19.69
CA ILE A 104 -0.26 0.60 -20.43
C ILE A 104 0.41 1.98 -20.43
N PRO A 105 0.94 2.48 -21.57
CA PRO A 105 1.65 3.76 -21.63
C PRO A 105 0.87 4.96 -21.09
N SER A 106 -0.42 5.07 -21.41
CA SER A 106 -1.27 6.15 -20.90
C SER A 106 -1.46 6.12 -19.39
N SER A 107 -1.50 4.92 -18.79
CA SER A 107 -1.51 4.76 -17.34
C SER A 107 -0.18 5.18 -16.72
N VAL A 108 0.94 4.76 -17.32
CA VAL A 108 2.30 5.20 -16.94
C VAL A 108 2.40 6.72 -16.93
N THR A 109 1.99 7.37 -18.01
CA THR A 109 1.97 8.83 -18.10
C THR A 109 1.05 9.47 -17.07
N CYS A 110 -0.16 8.93 -16.87
CA CYS A 110 -1.12 9.46 -15.90
C CYS A 110 -0.55 9.48 -14.47
N PHE A 111 -0.06 8.35 -13.96
CA PHE A 111 0.53 8.31 -12.61
C PHE A 111 1.85 9.08 -12.54
N GLY A 112 2.63 9.13 -13.62
CA GLY A 112 3.80 10.00 -13.72
C GLY A 112 3.44 11.48 -13.53
N THR A 113 2.35 11.95 -14.14
CA THR A 113 1.85 13.32 -13.93
C THR A 113 1.37 13.54 -12.49
N VAL A 114 0.69 12.56 -11.87
CA VAL A 114 0.28 12.65 -10.46
C VAL A 114 1.50 12.74 -9.52
N GLU A 115 2.56 11.96 -9.76
CA GLU A 115 3.78 12.02 -8.94
C GLU A 115 4.56 13.33 -9.16
N LYS A 116 4.58 13.86 -10.38
CA LYS A 116 5.16 15.19 -10.66
C LYS A 116 4.36 16.30 -9.98
N LEU A 117 3.03 16.22 -9.94
CA LEU A 117 2.20 17.15 -9.16
C LEU A 117 2.56 17.09 -7.67
N TYR A 118 2.66 15.90 -7.10
CA TYR A 118 3.10 15.74 -5.72
C TYR A 118 4.46 16.40 -5.48
N SER A 119 5.45 16.10 -6.33
CA SER A 119 6.81 16.64 -6.24
C SER A 119 6.81 18.17 -6.35
N PHE A 120 6.08 18.72 -7.31
CA PHE A 120 5.95 20.15 -7.54
C PHE A 120 5.41 20.88 -6.30
N PHE A 121 4.28 20.43 -5.74
CA PHE A 121 3.72 21.08 -4.57
C PHE A 121 4.55 20.83 -3.30
N SER A 122 5.11 19.63 -3.13
CA SER A 122 5.84 19.25 -1.91
C SER A 122 7.21 19.91 -1.77
N SER A 123 7.77 20.41 -2.87
CA SER A 123 9.10 21.05 -2.89
C SER A 123 9.15 22.40 -2.18
N SER A 124 8.00 23.01 -1.84
CA SER A 124 7.95 24.26 -1.06
C SER A 124 6.73 24.30 -0.15
N THR A 125 6.93 24.71 1.10
CA THR A 125 5.85 24.92 2.07
C THR A 125 4.78 25.87 1.56
N GLN A 126 5.17 26.93 0.83
CA GLN A 126 4.24 27.89 0.25
C GLN A 126 3.33 27.24 -0.80
N LYS A 127 3.91 26.46 -1.72
CA LYS A 127 3.16 25.72 -2.74
C LYS A 127 2.19 24.72 -2.09
N TRP A 128 2.67 24.01 -1.07
CA TRP A 128 1.88 23.05 -0.33
C TRP A 128 0.72 23.68 0.45
N GLN A 129 0.94 24.85 1.06
CA GLN A 129 -0.08 25.59 1.79
C GLN A 129 -1.17 26.10 0.85
N LEU A 130 -0.81 26.68 -0.30
CA LEU A 130 -1.79 27.19 -1.26
C LEU A 130 -2.77 26.09 -1.73
N LEU A 131 -2.28 24.87 -1.98
CA LEU A 131 -3.14 23.73 -2.27
C LEU A 131 -3.95 23.29 -1.04
N LYS A 132 -3.34 23.23 0.15
CA LYS A 132 -4.00 22.76 1.36
C LYS A 132 -5.09 23.71 1.86
N GLU A 133 -4.90 25.01 1.76
CA GLU A 133 -5.86 26.05 2.16
C GLU A 133 -7.14 25.97 1.34
N LYS A 134 -7.00 25.76 0.02
CA LYS A 134 -8.14 25.65 -0.89
C LYS A 134 -8.85 24.29 -0.83
N THR A 135 -8.12 23.19 -0.59
CA THR A 135 -8.66 21.82 -0.71
C THR A 135 -8.92 21.12 0.63
N GLY A 136 -8.31 21.59 1.72
CA GLY A 136 -8.27 20.90 3.01
C GLY A 136 -7.51 19.57 2.99
N LYS A 137 -6.98 19.14 1.84
CA LYS A 137 -6.35 17.84 1.63
C LYS A 137 -4.90 17.99 1.18
N LYS A 138 -4.17 16.89 1.20
CA LYS A 138 -2.76 16.81 0.79
C LYS A 138 -2.61 15.72 -0.26
N LEU A 139 -1.86 15.99 -1.30
CA LEU A 139 -1.35 14.94 -2.19
C LEU A 139 -0.45 14.01 -1.37
N LYS A 140 -0.46 12.73 -1.71
CA LYS A 140 0.49 11.76 -1.15
C LYS A 140 1.47 11.35 -2.23
N ARG A 141 2.70 11.06 -1.81
CA ARG A 141 3.63 10.37 -2.69
C ARG A 141 3.04 9.02 -3.08
N LEU A 142 3.16 8.65 -4.34
CA LEU A 142 2.85 7.30 -4.76
C LEU A 142 3.80 6.31 -4.07
N SER A 143 3.37 5.07 -3.89
CA SER A 143 4.13 4.06 -3.15
C SER A 143 4.30 2.82 -3.98
N ASP A 144 5.55 2.40 -4.20
CA ASP A 144 5.86 1.22 -5.02
C ASP A 144 5.23 -0.07 -4.47
N THR A 145 4.88 -0.10 -3.18
CA THR A 145 4.42 -1.30 -2.47
C THR A 145 2.99 -1.22 -1.96
N ARG A 146 2.28 -0.09 -2.08
CA ARG A 146 0.91 0.08 -1.55
C ARG A 146 0.04 0.89 -2.50
N TRP A 147 -1.19 0.43 -2.74
CA TRP A 147 -2.17 1.15 -3.57
C TRP A 147 -3.01 2.19 -2.80
N SER A 148 -3.07 2.12 -1.47
CA SER A 148 -3.79 3.13 -0.69
C SER A 148 -3.29 4.58 -0.84
N PRO A 149 -1.97 4.88 -0.99
CA PRO A 149 -1.51 6.23 -1.32
C PRO A 149 -1.91 6.65 -2.74
N HIS A 150 -1.88 5.72 -3.71
CA HIS A 150 -2.35 5.98 -5.07
C HIS A 150 -3.82 6.42 -5.08
N TYR A 151 -4.71 5.66 -4.42
CA TYR A 151 -6.11 6.03 -4.29
C TYR A 151 -6.29 7.43 -3.69
N LYS A 152 -5.59 7.72 -2.59
CA LYS A 152 -5.66 9.02 -1.90
C LYS A 152 -5.22 10.17 -2.82
N SER A 153 -4.13 10.00 -3.56
CA SER A 153 -3.61 11.04 -4.45
C SER A 153 -4.50 11.27 -5.67
N VAL A 154 -4.89 10.19 -6.36
CA VAL A 154 -5.79 10.30 -7.53
C VAL A 154 -7.13 10.91 -7.12
N LYS A 155 -7.66 10.55 -5.95
CA LYS A 155 -8.87 11.16 -5.39
C LYS A 155 -8.71 12.67 -5.18
N VAL A 156 -7.62 13.11 -4.55
CA VAL A 156 -7.35 14.53 -4.34
C VAL A 156 -7.23 15.27 -5.67
N VAL A 157 -6.52 14.70 -6.66
CA VAL A 157 -6.42 15.29 -8.00
C VAL A 157 -7.79 15.45 -8.64
N LYS A 158 -8.61 14.39 -8.66
CA LYS A 158 -9.92 14.42 -9.30
C LYS A 158 -10.89 15.40 -8.65
N GLU A 159 -10.90 15.45 -7.32
CA GLU A 159 -11.81 16.30 -6.56
C GLU A 159 -11.41 17.78 -6.57
N ASN A 160 -10.15 18.10 -6.89
CA ASN A 160 -9.61 19.45 -6.77
C ASN A 160 -8.90 19.93 -8.04
N ILE A 161 -9.30 19.42 -9.20
CA ILE A 161 -8.62 19.69 -10.48
C ILE A 161 -8.59 21.19 -10.80
N GLU A 162 -9.69 21.91 -10.58
CA GLU A 162 -9.79 23.35 -10.80
C GLU A 162 -8.82 24.13 -9.91
N THR A 163 -8.71 23.73 -8.64
CA THR A 163 -7.76 24.34 -7.71
C THR A 163 -6.32 24.09 -8.13
N ILE A 164 -6.01 22.88 -8.59
CA ILE A 164 -4.67 22.52 -9.08
C ILE A 164 -4.34 23.37 -10.30
N VAL A 165 -5.25 23.47 -11.28
CA VAL A 165 -5.10 24.30 -12.48
C VAL A 165 -4.85 25.76 -12.10
N SER A 166 -5.72 26.35 -11.29
CA SER A 166 -5.57 27.74 -10.81
C SER A 166 -4.24 27.98 -10.08
N SER A 167 -3.77 26.98 -9.32
CA SER A 167 -2.48 27.08 -8.62
C SER A 167 -1.30 27.04 -9.60
N LEU A 168 -1.36 26.20 -10.63
CA LEU A 168 -0.32 26.14 -11.67
C LEU A 168 -0.29 27.44 -12.48
N GLU A 169 -1.45 27.97 -12.88
CA GLU A 169 -1.57 29.27 -13.54
C GLU A 169 -0.95 30.40 -12.71
N HIS A 170 -1.20 30.41 -11.39
CA HIS A 170 -0.58 31.37 -10.48
C HIS A 170 0.95 31.32 -10.50
N PHE A 171 1.54 30.13 -10.63
CA PHE A 171 2.99 29.93 -10.67
C PHE A 171 3.61 30.13 -12.06
N GLN A 172 2.81 30.24 -13.13
CA GLN A 172 3.28 30.65 -14.45
C GLN A 172 3.62 32.14 -14.53
N ASP A 173 3.17 32.95 -13.58
CA ASP A 173 3.57 34.35 -13.47
C ASP A 173 5.04 34.47 -12.99
N PRO A 174 5.95 35.04 -13.80
CA PRO A 174 7.36 35.18 -13.44
C PRO A 174 7.60 36.03 -12.19
N THR A 175 6.65 36.88 -11.81
CA THR A 175 6.75 37.72 -10.61
C THR A 175 6.40 36.95 -9.32
N LYS A 176 5.76 35.79 -9.44
CA LYS A 176 5.23 35.01 -8.31
C LYS A 176 6.00 33.71 -8.05
N ALA A 177 6.97 33.37 -8.90
CA ALA A 177 7.69 32.11 -8.84
C ALA A 177 9.17 32.27 -9.25
N ASN A 178 10.03 31.43 -8.66
CA ASN A 178 11.40 31.28 -9.18
C ASN A 178 11.41 30.50 -10.51
N LEU A 179 12.54 30.51 -11.21
CA LEU A 179 12.70 29.88 -12.53
C LEU A 179 12.24 28.41 -12.56
N ASP A 180 12.61 27.62 -11.56
CA ASP A 180 12.26 26.20 -11.45
C ASP A 180 10.75 25.99 -11.25
N THR A 181 10.13 26.76 -10.36
CA THR A 181 8.69 26.68 -10.11
C THR A 181 7.88 27.15 -11.32
N ASN A 182 8.33 28.21 -11.99
CA ASN A 182 7.69 28.72 -13.19
C ASN A 182 7.74 27.71 -14.34
N SER A 183 8.92 27.17 -14.63
CA SER A 183 9.10 26.16 -15.67
C SER A 183 8.33 24.86 -15.36
N GLY A 184 8.37 24.41 -14.10
CA GLY A 184 7.58 23.26 -13.64
C GLY A 184 6.08 23.46 -13.83
N ALA A 185 5.55 24.65 -13.52
CA ALA A 185 4.14 24.99 -13.74
C ALA A 185 3.78 25.00 -15.23
N ASN A 186 4.63 25.59 -16.08
CA ASN A 186 4.45 25.63 -17.53
C ASN A 186 4.43 24.23 -18.18
N LEU A 187 5.19 23.27 -17.64
CA LEU A 187 5.18 21.89 -18.12
C LEU A 187 3.98 21.09 -17.59
N LEU A 188 3.57 21.33 -16.34
CA LEU A 188 2.52 20.56 -15.68
C LEU A 188 1.11 20.98 -16.09
N LEU A 189 0.86 22.28 -16.29
CA LEU A 189 -0.46 22.77 -16.63
C LEU A 189 -1.07 22.07 -17.88
N PRO A 190 -0.40 22.04 -19.04
CA PRO A 190 -0.95 21.35 -20.20
C PRO A 190 -1.11 19.83 -19.98
N ALA A 191 -0.21 19.19 -19.21
CA ALA A 191 -0.31 17.77 -18.89
C ALA A 191 -1.51 17.43 -17.99
N VAL A 192 -1.92 18.35 -17.11
CA VAL A 192 -3.08 18.19 -16.22
C VAL A 192 -4.39 18.51 -16.93
N CYS A 193 -4.36 19.41 -17.92
CA CYS A 193 -5.51 19.75 -18.75
C CYS A 193 -5.70 18.80 -19.95
N ASP A 194 -4.76 17.88 -20.18
CA ASP A 194 -4.86 16.89 -21.25
C ASP A 194 -6.07 15.96 -21.07
N PHE A 195 -6.79 15.72 -22.17
CA PHE A 195 -7.99 14.89 -22.16
C PHE A 195 -7.70 13.45 -21.73
N THR A 196 -6.56 12.88 -22.15
CA THR A 196 -6.16 11.52 -21.77
C THR A 196 -5.89 11.48 -20.28
N PHE A 197 -5.19 12.46 -19.72
CA PHE A 197 -4.97 12.55 -18.28
C PHE A 197 -6.29 12.60 -17.50
N LEU A 198 -7.20 13.50 -17.86
CA LEU A 198 -8.48 13.68 -17.15
C LEU A 198 -9.35 12.41 -17.18
N THR A 199 -9.41 11.74 -18.33
CA THR A 199 -10.15 10.48 -18.48
C THR A 199 -9.50 9.34 -17.67
N TYR A 200 -8.18 9.23 -17.70
CA TYR A 200 -7.45 8.20 -16.96
C TYR A 200 -7.51 8.42 -15.44
N VAL A 201 -7.48 9.67 -14.96
CA VAL A 201 -7.69 9.98 -13.54
C VAL A 201 -9.06 9.47 -13.06
N GLN A 202 -10.11 9.68 -13.85
CA GLN A 202 -11.46 9.19 -13.52
C GLN A 202 -11.55 7.66 -13.57
N PHE A 203 -10.98 7.04 -14.61
CA PHE A 203 -10.92 5.60 -14.76
C PHE A 203 -10.20 4.94 -13.56
N TRP A 204 -8.97 5.39 -13.29
CA TRP A 204 -8.16 4.85 -12.20
C TRP A 204 -8.76 5.12 -10.83
N LEU A 205 -9.44 6.26 -10.60
CA LEU A 205 -10.12 6.51 -9.34
C LEU A 205 -11.13 5.39 -9.00
N SER A 206 -11.85 4.91 -10.01
CA SER A 206 -12.87 3.86 -9.85
C SER A 206 -12.22 2.52 -9.47
N ILE A 207 -11.15 2.13 -10.17
CA ILE A 207 -10.41 0.90 -9.89
C ILE A 207 -9.71 0.97 -8.52
N LEU A 208 -9.02 2.07 -8.25
CA LEU A 208 -8.27 2.28 -7.01
C LEU A 208 -9.15 2.31 -5.77
N LYS A 209 -10.40 2.76 -5.90
CA LYS A 209 -11.39 2.69 -4.83
C LYS A 209 -11.62 1.24 -4.42
N GLU A 210 -11.93 0.37 -5.37
CA GLU A 210 -12.18 -1.05 -5.12
C GLU A 210 -10.92 -1.75 -4.59
N VAL A 211 -9.76 -1.52 -5.20
CA VAL A 211 -8.48 -2.05 -4.70
C VAL A 211 -8.23 -1.61 -3.26
N ASN A 212 -8.42 -0.33 -2.94
CA ASN A 212 -8.22 0.18 -1.59
C ASN A 212 -9.21 -0.44 -0.57
N LEU A 213 -10.47 -0.69 -0.96
CA LEU A 213 -11.43 -1.40 -0.10
C LEU A 213 -10.99 -2.83 0.18
N VAL A 214 -10.58 -3.58 -0.85
CA VAL A 214 -10.05 -4.94 -0.70
C VAL A 214 -8.79 -4.94 0.17
N GLN A 215 -7.88 -3.98 -0.02
CA GLN A 215 -6.71 -3.86 0.84
C GLN A 215 -7.08 -3.57 2.29
N GLN A 216 -8.07 -2.71 2.54
CA GLN A 216 -8.53 -2.45 3.91
C GLN A 216 -9.12 -3.73 4.51
N TYR A 217 -9.94 -4.46 3.77
CA TYR A 217 -10.49 -5.75 4.18
C TYR A 217 -9.40 -6.77 4.53
N LEU A 218 -8.40 -6.95 3.68
CA LEU A 218 -7.26 -7.87 3.90
C LEU A 218 -6.34 -7.43 5.07
N HIS A 219 -6.38 -6.16 5.45
CA HIS A 219 -5.64 -5.64 6.61
C HIS A 219 -6.47 -5.63 7.90
N SER A 220 -7.79 -5.62 7.83
CA SER A 220 -8.65 -5.68 9.01
C SER A 220 -8.34 -6.95 9.83
N PRO A 221 -8.17 -6.83 11.16
CA PRO A 221 -8.16 -8.02 12.00
C PRO A 221 -9.49 -8.75 11.79
N MET A 222 -9.46 -10.08 11.71
CA MET A 222 -10.68 -10.92 11.61
C MET A 222 -11.47 -10.87 12.93
N ASN A 223 -12.01 -9.72 13.28
CA ASN A 223 -12.98 -9.54 14.35
C ASN A 223 -14.26 -9.01 13.69
N ASN A 224 -15.11 -9.93 13.22
CA ASN A 224 -16.56 -9.81 12.99
C ASN A 224 -17.01 -10.78 11.90
N ASP A 225 -16.86 -12.08 12.14
CA ASP A 225 -17.40 -13.14 11.28
C ASP A 225 -18.86 -13.49 11.63
N SER A 226 -19.60 -12.53 12.18
CA SER A 226 -21.06 -12.61 12.39
C SER A 226 -21.85 -12.19 11.14
N GLY A 227 -21.25 -11.41 10.22
CA GLY A 227 -21.92 -10.95 8.99
C GLY A 227 -21.97 -11.98 7.86
N TYR A 228 -21.00 -12.91 7.80
CA TYR A 228 -20.84 -13.81 6.65
C TYR A 228 -21.78 -15.02 6.65
N ARG A 229 -22.33 -15.43 7.80
CA ARG A 229 -23.35 -16.50 7.84
C ARG A 229 -24.69 -16.07 7.22
N ASN A 230 -25.07 -14.79 7.33
CA ASN A 230 -26.37 -14.33 6.88
C ASN A 230 -26.46 -14.04 5.37
N HIS A 231 -25.33 -13.79 4.70
CA HIS A 231 -25.35 -13.47 3.27
C HIS A 231 -25.30 -14.71 2.35
N GLN A 232 -24.82 -15.86 2.85
CA GLN A 232 -24.91 -17.13 2.11
C GLN A 232 -26.26 -17.83 2.27
N ILE A 233 -26.99 -17.61 3.37
CA ILE A 233 -28.32 -18.21 3.58
C ILE A 233 -29.38 -17.57 2.66
N LYS A 234 -29.31 -16.24 2.41
CA LYS A 234 -30.25 -15.55 1.49
C LYS A 234 -30.09 -15.85 0.00
N ARG A 235 -29.13 -16.68 -0.41
CA ARG A 235 -28.96 -17.13 -1.80
C ARG A 235 -29.39 -18.58 -2.02
N LEU A 236 -29.83 -19.27 -0.96
CA LEU A 236 -30.25 -20.67 -0.98
C LEU A 236 -31.68 -20.88 -0.44
N GLU A 237 -32.45 -19.79 -0.30
CA GLU A 237 -33.91 -19.76 -0.17
C GLU A 237 -34.49 -18.93 -1.31
#